data_AF-A0A521DQE6-F1
#
_entry.id   AF-A0A521DQE6-F1
#
_cell.length_a   1.000
_cell.length_b   1.000
_cell.length_c   1.000
_cell.angle_alpha   90.00
_cell.angle_beta   90.00
_cell.angle_gamma   90.00
#
_symmetry.space_group_name_H-M   'P 1'
#
loop_
_entity.id
_entity.type
_entity.pdbx_description
1 polymer ?
#
loop_
_entity_poly.entity_id
_entity_poly.type
_entity_poly.pdbx_seq_one_letter_code
_entity_poly.pdbx_strand_id
1 'polypeptide(L)'
;MTCTVTGNVSDIQLQPMAGVTVTFTPTAPHVLANETGVSLPEPVRVTTDAGGAFTVGLFAGSYAVAFRTASHRHDATIVVPAAATAGFRDTLTDPLPPTPDAAQQAVLDARAARDAAEQYAQDALENAENATVNWTSTNW
;
A
#
# COMPACT_ATOMS: atom_id res chain seq x y z
N MET A 1 20.11 -18.59 -0.47
CA MET A 1 20.61 -18.23 0.86
C MET A 1 19.43 -17.75 1.70
N THR A 2 19.29 -18.21 2.93
CA THR A 2 18.25 -17.78 3.87
C THR A 2 18.77 -16.66 4.77
N CYS A 3 17.94 -15.66 5.01
CA CYS A 3 18.16 -14.52 5.90
C CYS A 3 17.26 -14.66 7.13
N THR A 4 17.82 -14.50 8.32
CA THR A 4 17.06 -14.42 9.56
C THR A 4 16.54 -12.99 9.74
N VAL A 5 15.23 -12.81 9.67
CA VAL A 5 14.55 -11.53 9.90
C VAL A 5 14.04 -11.47 11.34
N THR A 6 14.42 -10.42 12.06
CA THR A 6 13.99 -10.20 13.45
C THR A 6 13.20 -8.90 13.58
N GLY A 7 12.16 -8.89 14.40
CA GLY A 7 11.36 -7.68 14.62
C GLY A 7 10.58 -7.73 15.93
N ASN A 8 10.00 -6.59 16.28
CA ASN A 8 9.18 -6.43 17.47
C ASN A 8 7.86 -5.75 17.07
N VAL A 9 6.77 -6.16 17.71
CA VAL A 9 5.44 -5.56 17.56
C VAL A 9 5.03 -4.94 18.89
N SER A 10 4.67 -3.65 18.84
CA SER A 10 4.18 -2.90 19.99
C SER A 10 2.92 -2.13 19.61
N ASP A 11 2.12 -1.77 20.62
CA ASP A 11 1.00 -0.87 20.44
C ASP A 11 1.46 0.61 20.34
N ILE A 12 0.49 1.52 20.21
CA ILE A 12 0.73 2.97 20.14
C ILE A 12 1.30 3.58 21.43
N GLN A 13 1.24 2.85 22.55
CA GLN A 13 1.81 3.21 23.85
C GLN A 13 3.18 2.54 24.08
N LEU A 14 3.75 1.92 23.03
CA LEU A 14 5.02 1.18 23.07
C LEU A 14 4.98 -0.05 23.99
N GLN A 15 3.79 -0.60 24.28
CA GLN A 15 3.66 -1.86 25.01
C GLN A 15 3.84 -3.04 24.06
N PRO A 16 4.63 -4.06 24.43
CA PRO A 16 4.85 -5.23 23.59
C PRO A 16 3.56 -6.00 23.37
N MET A 17 3.33 -6.45 22.14
CA MET A 17 2.14 -7.20 21.76
C MET A 17 2.47 -8.67 21.53
N ALA A 18 2.09 -9.51 22.50
CA ALA A 18 2.21 -10.96 22.39
C ALA A 18 1.08 -11.59 21.56
N GLY A 19 1.34 -12.73 20.93
CA GLY A 19 0.31 -13.50 20.22
C GLY A 19 -0.11 -12.92 18.86
N VAL A 20 0.59 -11.90 18.35
CA VAL A 20 0.34 -11.34 17.02
C VAL A 20 0.83 -12.34 15.98
N THR A 21 -0.04 -12.74 15.06
CA THR A 21 0.33 -13.62 13.95
C THR A 21 0.87 -12.79 12.80
N VAL A 22 2.14 -12.99 12.45
CA VAL A 22 2.81 -12.35 11.32
C VAL A 22 2.92 -13.36 10.19
N THR A 23 2.29 -13.06 9.06
CA THR A 23 2.31 -13.92 7.86
C THR A 23 3.13 -13.25 6.76
N PHE A 24 4.13 -13.96 6.24
CA PHE A 24 4.98 -13.53 5.14
C PHE A 24 4.60 -14.31 3.89
N THR A 25 4.11 -13.62 2.86
CA THR A 25 3.70 -14.20 1.58
C THR A 25 4.60 -13.66 0.48
N PRO A 26 5.34 -14.50 -0.26
CA PRO A 26 6.13 -14.05 -1.41
C PRO A 26 5.24 -13.33 -2.44
N THR A 27 5.65 -12.15 -2.91
CA THR A 27 4.85 -11.36 -3.86
C THR A 27 5.03 -11.78 -5.31
N ALA A 28 6.13 -12.44 -5.63
CA ALA A 28 6.36 -13.07 -6.92
C ALA A 28 6.68 -14.56 -6.72
N PRO A 29 6.24 -15.45 -7.64
CA PRO A 29 6.66 -16.84 -7.66
C PRO A 29 8.15 -16.90 -8.02
N HIS A 30 9.02 -16.71 -7.03
CA HIS A 30 10.44 -16.92 -7.21
C HIS A 30 10.69 -18.42 -7.23
N VAL A 31 10.97 -18.96 -8.41
CA VAL A 31 11.49 -20.32 -8.55
C VAL A 31 12.93 -20.30 -8.02
N LEU A 32 13.14 -20.84 -6.82
CA LEU A 32 14.47 -20.96 -6.23
C LEU A 32 15.07 -22.29 -6.71
N ALA A 33 15.98 -22.22 -7.67
CA ALA A 33 16.78 -23.37 -8.07
C ALA A 33 18.05 -23.45 -7.19
N ASN A 34 18.33 -24.63 -6.64
CA ASN A 34 19.59 -24.98 -6.00
C ASN A 34 20.14 -26.28 -6.61
N GLU A 35 21.34 -26.71 -6.19
CA GLU A 35 21.99 -27.92 -6.72
C GLU A 35 21.16 -29.21 -6.52
N THR A 36 20.19 -29.19 -5.61
CA THR A 36 19.35 -30.34 -5.26
C THR A 36 17.93 -30.28 -5.83
N GLY A 37 17.54 -29.19 -6.50
CA GLY A 37 16.23 -29.06 -7.14
C GLY A 37 15.65 -27.65 -7.16
N VAL A 38 14.35 -27.59 -7.43
CA VAL A 38 13.56 -26.36 -7.52
C VAL A 38 12.63 -26.28 -6.33
N SER A 39 12.63 -25.15 -5.61
CA SER A 39 11.73 -24.85 -4.50
C SER A 39 10.94 -23.58 -4.79
N LEU A 40 9.66 -23.61 -4.46
CA LEU A 40 8.79 -22.44 -4.47
C LEU A 40 8.67 -21.98 -3.01
N PRO A 41 9.04 -20.74 -2.66
CA PRO A 41 8.89 -20.26 -1.30
C PRO A 41 7.40 -20.26 -0.94
N GLU A 42 7.05 -20.98 0.12
CA GLU A 42 5.70 -20.99 0.67
C GLU A 42 5.51 -19.83 1.66
N PRO A 43 4.26 -19.42 1.93
CA PRO A 43 3.99 -18.45 2.96
C PRO A 43 4.43 -18.96 4.34
N VAL A 44 5.18 -18.13 5.08
CA VAL A 44 5.67 -18.45 6.42
C VAL A 44 4.85 -17.70 7.46
N ARG A 45 4.52 -18.36 8.57
CA ARG A 45 3.80 -17.75 9.70
C ARG A 45 4.62 -17.84 10.97
N VAL A 46 4.65 -16.76 11.73
CA VAL A 46 5.27 -16.69 13.05
C VAL A 46 4.34 -15.95 14.00
N THR A 47 4.41 -16.27 15.29
CA THR A 47 3.66 -15.59 16.33
C THR A 47 4.64 -14.86 17.25
N THR A 48 4.29 -13.64 17.65
CA THR A 48 5.12 -12.88 18.59
C THR A 48 5.12 -13.48 19.98
N ASP A 49 6.27 -13.44 20.65
CA ASP A 49 6.45 -13.90 22.03
C ASP A 49 5.90 -12.90 23.07
N ALA A 50 6.11 -13.18 24.36
CA ALA A 50 5.68 -12.31 25.45
C ALA A 50 6.30 -10.90 25.42
N GLY A 51 7.47 -10.75 24.80
CA GLY A 51 8.13 -9.46 24.58
C GLY A 51 7.71 -8.78 23.27
N GLY A 52 6.77 -9.36 22.53
CA GLY A 52 6.34 -8.86 21.22
C GLY A 52 7.34 -9.14 20.10
N ALA A 53 8.38 -9.94 20.35
CA ALA A 53 9.43 -10.23 19.39
C ALA A 53 9.05 -11.40 18.47
N PHE A 54 9.55 -11.37 17.24
CA PHE A 54 9.48 -12.48 16.30
C PHE A 54 10.82 -12.67 15.57
N THR A 55 11.08 -13.92 15.18
CA THR A 55 12.25 -14.30 14.38
C THR A 55 11.80 -15.29 13.31
N VAL A 56 12.18 -15.05 12.05
CA VAL A 56 11.79 -15.90 10.92
C VAL A 56 12.94 -16.07 9.93
N GLY A 57 13.10 -17.27 9.38
CA GLY A 57 14.02 -17.52 8.27
C GLY A 57 13.31 -17.37 6.94
N LEU A 58 13.74 -16.43 6.11
CA LEU A 58 13.17 -16.15 4.79
C LEU A 58 14.25 -16.23 3.73
N PHE A 59 13.88 -16.55 2.49
CA PHE A 59 14.80 -16.38 1.36
C PHE A 59 14.89 -14.90 0.98
N ALA A 60 15.99 -14.51 0.34
CA ALA A 60 16.09 -13.16 -0.21
C ALA A 60 14.99 -12.95 -1.28
N GLY A 61 14.30 -11.82 -1.23
CA GLY A 61 13.17 -11.52 -2.12
C GLY A 61 12.13 -10.60 -1.51
N SER A 62 11.06 -10.35 -2.25
CA SER A 62 9.97 -9.45 -1.84
C SER A 62 8.81 -10.24 -1.22
N TYR A 63 8.30 -9.72 -0.09
CA TYR A 63 7.21 -10.35 0.67
C TYR A 63 6.13 -9.33 1.04
N ALA A 64 4.88 -9.74 0.91
CA ALA A 64 3.74 -9.10 1.55
C ALA A 64 3.60 -9.66 2.96
N VAL A 65 3.54 -8.78 3.95
CA VAL A 65 3.52 -9.12 5.37
C VAL A 65 2.18 -8.71 5.93
N ALA A 66 1.48 -9.62 6.62
CA ALA A 66 0.24 -9.34 7.31
C ALA A 66 0.40 -9.60 8.80
N PHE A 67 0.25 -8.55 9.60
CA PHE A 67 0.13 -8.59 11.06
C PHE A 67 -1.33 -8.75 11.43
N ARG A 68 -1.67 -9.86 12.09
CA ARG A 68 -3.04 -10.15 12.52
C ARG A 68 -3.11 -10.23 14.03
N THR A 69 -4.02 -9.44 14.60
CA THR A 69 -4.49 -9.57 15.98
C THR A 69 -5.89 -10.17 15.96
N ALA A 70 -6.53 -10.33 17.13
CA ALA A 70 -7.90 -10.82 17.22
C ALA A 70 -8.92 -9.91 16.51
N SER A 71 -8.61 -8.61 16.40
CA SER A 71 -9.56 -7.59 15.95
C SER A 71 -9.07 -6.76 14.76
N HIS A 72 -7.78 -6.81 14.42
CA HIS A 72 -7.19 -5.96 13.38
C HIS A 72 -6.23 -6.74 12.49
N ARG A 73 -6.09 -6.23 11.26
CA ARG A 73 -5.11 -6.66 10.28
C ARG A 73 -4.36 -5.44 9.76
N HIS A 74 -3.04 -5.50 9.78
CA HIS A 74 -2.16 -4.50 9.18
C HIS A 74 -1.28 -5.18 8.14
N ASP A 75 -1.22 -4.63 6.94
CA ASP A 75 -0.40 -5.15 5.85
C ASP A 75 0.81 -4.23 5.61
N ALA A 76 1.95 -4.82 5.26
CA ALA A 76 3.19 -4.15 4.92
C ALA A 76 3.89 -4.89 3.77
N THR A 77 4.87 -4.26 3.13
CA THR A 77 5.73 -4.91 2.13
C THR A 77 7.18 -4.78 2.58
N ILE A 78 7.92 -5.88 2.46
CA ILE A 78 9.35 -5.91 2.78
C ILE A 78 10.17 -6.48 1.63
N VAL A 79 11.45 -6.09 1.60
CA VAL A 79 12.48 -6.71 0.75
C VAL A 79 13.54 -7.33 1.64
N VAL A 80 13.66 -8.65 1.59
CA VAL A 80 14.64 -9.42 2.35
C VAL A 80 15.96 -9.46 1.58
N PRO A 81 17.08 -8.97 2.15
CA PRO A 81 18.36 -8.96 1.47
C PRO A 81 19.00 -10.35 1.42
N ALA A 82 19.97 -10.54 0.52
CA ALA A 82 20.84 -11.71 0.50
C ALA A 82 21.93 -11.63 1.59
N ALA A 83 21.50 -11.52 2.85
CA ALA A 83 22.35 -11.46 4.04
C ALA A 83 22.02 -12.59 5.02
N ALA A 84 22.87 -12.80 6.03
CA ALA A 84 22.60 -13.78 7.08
C ALA A 84 21.48 -13.32 8.03
N THR A 85 21.43 -12.02 8.33
CA THR A 85 20.49 -11.42 9.28
C THR A 85 20.02 -10.05 8.80
N ALA A 86 18.76 -9.70 9.07
CA ALA A 86 18.21 -8.37 8.82
C ALA A 86 17.17 -7.99 9.90
N GLY A 87 17.13 -6.72 10.30
CA GLY A 87 16.05 -6.20 11.10
C GLY A 87 14.81 -5.96 10.23
N PHE A 88 13.62 -6.35 10.70
CA PHE A 88 12.36 -6.15 9.99
C PHE A 88 12.16 -4.69 9.58
N ARG A 89 12.49 -3.76 10.48
CA ARG A 89 12.42 -2.32 10.22
C ARG A 89 13.29 -1.88 9.06
N ASP A 90 14.46 -2.49 8.88
CA ASP A 90 15.40 -2.16 7.80
C ASP A 90 14.96 -2.78 6.46
N THR A 91 14.10 -3.80 6.52
CA THR A 91 13.50 -4.43 5.33
C THR A 91 12.19 -3.77 4.90
N LEU A 92 11.61 -2.90 5.72
CA LEU A 92 10.39 -2.17 5.38
C LEU A 92 10.67 -1.27 4.17
N THR A 93 9.98 -1.59 3.09
CA THR A 93 9.82 -0.64 1.99
C THR A 93 8.73 0.34 2.40
N ASP A 94 9.09 1.61 2.56
CA ASP A 94 8.08 2.67 2.55
C ASP A 94 7.28 2.53 1.25
N PRO A 95 5.95 2.68 1.28
CA PRO A 95 5.21 2.85 0.04
C PRO A 95 5.87 4.02 -0.69
N LEU A 96 6.46 3.75 -1.87
CA LEU A 96 7.04 4.81 -2.68
C LEU A 96 5.98 5.91 -2.78
N PRO A 97 6.32 7.19 -2.53
CA PRO A 97 5.42 8.28 -2.87
C PRO A 97 4.94 8.08 -4.31
N PRO A 98 3.69 8.45 -4.63
CA PRO A 98 3.13 8.23 -5.96
C PRO A 98 4.16 8.65 -7.00
N THR A 99 4.46 7.75 -7.93
CA THR A 99 5.46 8.02 -8.97
C THR A 99 5.08 9.32 -9.69
N PRO A 100 6.07 10.07 -10.23
CA PRO A 100 5.83 11.35 -10.89
C PRO A 100 4.65 11.31 -11.88
N ASP A 101 4.44 10.18 -12.54
CA ASP A 101 3.36 9.94 -13.50
C ASP A 101 1.97 9.97 -12.85
N ALA A 102 1.79 9.40 -11.66
CA ALA A 102 0.50 9.43 -10.95
C ALA A 102 0.19 10.84 -10.40
N ALA A 103 1.22 11.55 -9.94
CA ALA A 103 1.10 12.96 -9.55
C ALA A 103 0.78 13.87 -10.75
N GLN A 104 1.40 13.61 -11.90
CA GLN A 104 1.12 14.32 -13.15
C GLN A 104 -0.31 14.04 -13.64
N GLN A 105 -0.76 12.79 -13.57
CA GLN A 105 -2.13 12.43 -13.93
C GLN A 105 -3.16 13.12 -13.03
N ALA A 106 -2.91 13.17 -11.72
CA ALA A 106 -3.78 13.90 -10.79
C ALA A 106 -3.84 15.40 -11.10
N VAL A 107 -2.76 16.02 -11.58
CA VAL A 107 -2.75 17.42 -12.02
C VAL A 107 -3.55 17.60 -13.32
N LEU A 108 -3.46 16.65 -14.26
CA LEU A 108 -4.24 16.68 -15.49
C LEU A 108 -5.73 16.51 -15.20
N ASP A 109 -6.09 15.56 -14.34
CA ASP A 109 -7.48 15.32 -13.92
C ASP A 109 -8.05 16.55 -13.19
N ALA A 110 -7.25 17.20 -12.33
CA ALA A 110 -7.66 18.42 -11.65
C ALA A 110 -7.88 19.60 -12.61
N ARG A 111 -7.06 19.73 -13.66
CA ARG A 111 -7.26 20.76 -14.70
C ARG A 111 -8.52 20.49 -15.51
N ALA A 112 -8.73 19.25 -15.94
CA ALA A 112 -9.93 18.86 -16.67
C ALA A 112 -11.21 19.11 -15.85
N ALA A 113 -11.18 18.80 -14.55
CA ALA A 113 -12.31 19.07 -13.64
C ALA A 113 -12.58 20.57 -13.47
N ARG A 114 -11.54 21.40 -13.37
CA ARG A 114 -11.68 22.86 -13.31
C ARG A 114 -12.28 23.42 -14.60
N ASP A 115 -11.74 23.02 -15.75
CA ASP A 115 -12.18 23.53 -17.05
C ASP A 115 -13.64 23.10 -17.33
N ALA A 116 -14.03 21.89 -16.93
CA ALA A 116 -15.44 21.45 -16.99
C ALA A 116 -16.35 22.28 -16.07
N ALA A 117 -15.88 22.64 -14.86
CA ALA A 117 -16.65 23.50 -13.94
C ALA A 117 -16.84 24.92 -14.50
N GLU A 118 -15.83 25.48 -15.17
CA GLU A 118 -15.95 26.76 -15.88
C GLU A 118 -16.97 26.70 -17.01
N GLN A 119 -16.98 25.61 -17.78
CA GLN A 119 -17.95 25.40 -18.86
C GLN A 119 -19.37 25.29 -18.32
N TYR A 120 -19.60 24.52 -17.25
CA TYR A 120 -20.92 24.45 -16.61
C TYR A 120 -21.39 25.80 -16.06
N ALA A 121 -20.48 26.65 -15.59
CA ALA A 121 -20.82 28.00 -15.14
C ALA A 121 -21.22 28.91 -16.31
N GLN A 122 -20.55 28.79 -17.46
CA GLN A 122 -20.88 29.55 -18.67
C GLN A 122 -22.23 29.10 -19.26
N ASP A 123 -22.46 27.80 -19.39
CA ASP A 123 -23.74 27.25 -19.87
C ASP A 123 -24.92 27.69 -18.98
N ALA A 124 -24.70 27.77 -17.66
CA ALA A 124 -25.70 28.27 -16.72
C ALA A 124 -26.00 29.77 -16.90
N LEU A 125 -24.99 30.60 -17.17
CA LEU A 125 -25.16 32.02 -17.49
C LEU A 125 -25.91 32.22 -18.80
N GLU A 126 -25.52 31.51 -19.86
CA GLU A 126 -26.15 31.62 -21.18
C GLU A 126 -27.62 31.13 -21.14
N ASN A 127 -27.91 30.07 -20.40
CA ASN A 127 -29.28 29.61 -20.19
C ASN A 127 -30.13 30.62 -19.41
N ALA A 128 -29.55 31.29 -18.41
CA ALA A 128 -30.24 32.35 -17.67
C ALA A 128 -30.51 33.60 -18.53
N GLU A 129 -29.59 33.97 -19.41
CA GLU A 129 -29.77 35.07 -20.36
C GLU A 129 -30.85 34.75 -21.40
N ASN A 130 -30.81 33.55 -22.00
CA ASN A 130 -31.83 33.10 -22.96
C ASN A 130 -33.23 32.99 -22.34
N ALA A 131 -33.34 32.56 -21.08
CA ALA A 131 -34.61 32.54 -20.35
C ALA A 131 -35.17 33.95 -20.12
N THR A 132 -34.29 34.93 -19.87
CA THR A 132 -34.67 36.33 -19.66
C THR A 132 -35.19 36.98 -20.96
N VAL A 133 -34.51 36.72 -22.09
CA VAL A 133 -34.92 37.22 -23.41
C VAL A 133 -36.29 36.65 -23.82
N ASN A 134 -36.51 35.34 -23.67
CA ASN A 134 -37.79 34.72 -24.02
C ASN A 134 -38.97 35.25 -23.20
N TRP A 135 -38.77 35.55 -21.91
CA TRP A 135 -39.82 36.13 -21.07
C TRP A 135 -40.24 37.54 -21.53
N THR A 136 -39.30 38.33 -22.06
CA THR A 136 -39.59 39.67 -22.58
C THR A 136 -40.27 39.68 -23.95
N SER A 137 -40.12 38.62 -24.76
CA SER A 137 -40.77 38.51 -26.08
C SER A 137 -42.20 37.95 -26.06
N THR A 138 -42.59 37.24 -25.00
CA THR A 138 -43.92 36.60 -24.90
C THR A 138 -44.98 37.49 -24.24
N ASN A 139 -44.58 38.61 -23.63
CA ASN A 139 -45.47 39.50 -22.85
C ASN A 139 -45.77 40.86 -23.54
N TRP A 140 -45.74 40.93 -24.88
CA TRP A 140 -46.23 42.07 -25.66
C TRP A 140 -47.28 41.65 -26.67
#